data_AF-A0A812KH43-F1
#
_entry.id   AF-A0A812KH43-F1
#
_cell.length_a   1.000
_cell.length_b   1.000
_cell.length_c   1.000
_cell.angle_alpha   90.00
_cell.angle_beta   90.00
_cell.angle_gamma   90.00
#
_symmetry.space_group_name_H-M   'P 1'
#
loop_
_entity.id
_entity.type
_entity.pdbx_description
1 polymer ?
#
loop_
_entity_poly.entity_id
_entity_poly.type
_entity_poly.pdbx_seq_one_letter_code
_entity_poly.pdbx_strand_id
1 'polypeptide(L)'
;MISHGLQKKALSACQAWRLLSSICIHGICFSLGMVGSFIVALLRLVVGEAEDCPGAEFLEGYVTHARSHEASHAFKYPVRMALVDLDAPPPWWPEEPVPRLSAKEVREALGVASGRVRVLTTPSSAGYHQNPIQIYFCGDEKVHSHGICEVTNTPWNHHVFFAFDRAGAELPKPLHVSPLM
;
A
#
# COMPACT_ATOMS: atom_id res chain seq x y z
N MET A 1 -53.93 48.79 -11.93
CA MET A 1 -53.68 47.34 -12.13
C MET A 1 -52.35 47.11 -12.85
N ILE A 2 -51.24 47.68 -12.33
CA ILE A 2 -49.89 47.33 -12.80
C ILE A 2 -49.63 45.91 -12.32
N SER A 3 -49.34 45.06 -13.29
CA SER A 3 -49.85 43.70 -13.36
C SER A 3 -49.13 42.76 -12.40
N HIS A 4 -49.92 41.92 -11.73
CA HIS A 4 -49.50 40.76 -10.93
C HIS A 4 -48.45 39.87 -11.64
N GLY A 5 -48.36 39.93 -12.98
CA GLY A 5 -47.33 39.24 -13.78
C GLY A 5 -45.92 39.85 -13.68
N LEU A 6 -45.79 41.16 -13.47
CA LEU A 6 -44.50 41.85 -13.31
C LEU A 6 -43.84 41.46 -11.98
N GLN A 7 -44.63 41.36 -10.90
CA GLN A 7 -44.16 40.88 -9.59
C GLN A 7 -43.69 39.41 -9.64
N LYS A 8 -44.42 38.53 -10.34
CA LYS A 8 -44.01 37.12 -10.51
C LYS A 8 -42.67 36.99 -11.24
N LYS A 9 -42.47 37.75 -12.33
CA LYS A 9 -41.19 37.75 -13.08
C LYS A 9 -40.03 38.26 -12.23
N ALA A 10 -40.25 39.31 -11.43
CA ALA A 10 -39.23 39.83 -10.52
C ALA A 10 -38.86 38.81 -9.42
N LEU A 11 -39.84 38.12 -8.83
CA LEU A 11 -39.62 37.05 -7.86
C LEU A 11 -38.82 35.88 -8.47
N SER A 12 -39.20 35.43 -9.67
CA SER A 12 -38.46 34.37 -10.38
C SER A 12 -37.03 34.79 -10.73
N ALA A 13 -36.80 36.05 -11.11
CA ALA A 13 -35.46 36.57 -11.36
C ALA A 13 -34.60 36.61 -10.07
N CYS A 14 -35.17 37.03 -8.94
CA CYS A 14 -34.49 37.01 -7.65
C CYS A 14 -34.16 35.56 -7.18
N GLN A 15 -35.07 34.62 -7.41
CA GLN A 15 -34.84 33.20 -7.11
C GLN A 15 -33.73 32.61 -7.99
N ALA A 16 -33.76 32.89 -9.29
CA ALA A 16 -32.73 32.47 -10.23
C ALA A 16 -31.36 33.07 -9.86
N TRP A 17 -31.32 34.37 -9.51
CA TRP A 17 -30.10 35.03 -9.05
C TRP A 17 -29.54 34.39 -7.78
N ARG A 18 -30.39 34.13 -6.78
CA ARG A 18 -29.98 33.45 -5.54
C ARG A 18 -29.42 32.06 -5.82
N LEU A 19 -30.08 31.28 -6.67
CA LEU A 19 -29.61 29.94 -7.04
C LEU A 19 -28.25 30.01 -7.75
N LEU A 20 -28.10 30.88 -8.75
CA LEU A 20 -26.85 31.05 -9.50
C LEU A 20 -25.72 31.53 -8.58
N SER A 21 -25.98 32.52 -7.72
CA SER A 21 -24.99 33.00 -6.75
C SER A 21 -24.57 31.90 -5.77
N SER A 22 -25.50 31.05 -5.32
CA SER A 22 -25.19 29.93 -4.44
C SER A 22 -24.32 28.89 -5.14
N ILE A 23 -24.66 28.52 -6.39
CA ILE A 23 -23.86 27.59 -7.19
C ILE A 23 -22.45 28.15 -7.41
N CYS A 24 -22.31 29.42 -7.75
CA CYS A 24 -21.01 30.06 -7.93
C CYS A 24 -20.19 30.07 -6.64
N ILE A 25 -20.77 30.48 -5.50
CA ILE A 25 -20.05 30.53 -4.21
C ILE A 25 -19.60 29.12 -3.80
N HIS A 26 -20.48 28.14 -3.81
CA HIS A 26 -20.13 26.77 -3.41
C HIS A 26 -19.13 26.14 -4.39
N GLY A 27 -19.27 26.40 -5.69
CA GLY A 27 -18.31 25.94 -6.71
C GLY A 27 -16.91 26.54 -6.50
N ILE A 28 -16.82 27.83 -6.18
CA ILE A 28 -15.54 28.49 -5.86
C ILE A 28 -14.95 27.92 -4.57
N CYS A 29 -15.75 27.81 -3.50
CA CYS A 29 -15.29 27.24 -2.22
C CYS A 29 -14.78 25.80 -2.38
N PHE A 30 -15.50 24.96 -3.14
CA PHE A 30 -15.07 23.60 -3.44
C PHE A 30 -13.76 23.57 -4.21
N SER A 31 -13.62 24.41 -5.24
CA SER A 31 -12.41 24.49 -6.07
C SER A 31 -11.20 24.93 -5.25
N LEU A 32 -11.35 25.97 -4.42
CA LEU A 32 -10.30 26.43 -3.51
C LEU A 32 -9.95 25.36 -2.47
N GLY A 33 -10.93 24.65 -1.93
CA GLY A 33 -10.70 23.54 -0.99
C GLY A 33 -9.94 22.36 -1.62
N MET A 34 -10.26 22.03 -2.87
CA MET A 34 -9.53 21.00 -3.65
C MET A 34 -8.09 21.43 -3.93
N VAL A 35 -7.88 22.66 -4.38
CA VAL A 35 -6.53 23.20 -4.64
C VAL A 35 -5.72 23.25 -3.35
N GLY A 36 -6.31 23.71 -2.25
CA GLY A 36 -5.66 23.74 -0.93
C GLY A 36 -5.25 22.34 -0.47
N SER A 37 -6.16 21.36 -0.57
CA SER A 37 -5.87 19.96 -0.23
C SER A 37 -4.77 19.38 -1.11
N PHE A 38 -4.78 19.67 -2.41
CA PHE A 38 -3.76 19.22 -3.35
C PHE A 38 -2.40 19.84 -3.05
N ILE A 39 -2.34 21.14 -2.75
CA ILE A 39 -1.10 21.81 -2.34
C ILE A 39 -0.56 21.21 -1.05
N VAL A 40 -1.41 20.95 -0.05
CA VAL A 40 -0.98 20.31 1.20
C VAL A 40 -0.44 18.91 0.94
N ALA A 41 -1.12 18.10 0.11
CA ALA A 41 -0.64 16.77 -0.26
C ALA A 41 0.72 16.84 -0.99
N LEU A 42 0.87 17.78 -1.93
CA LEU A 42 2.12 17.97 -2.67
C LEU A 42 3.25 18.46 -1.75
N LEU A 43 2.94 19.37 -0.81
CA LEU A 43 3.90 19.80 0.20
C LEU A 43 4.32 18.64 1.11
N ARG A 44 3.41 17.74 1.52
CA ARG A 44 3.78 16.54 2.28
C ARG A 44 4.72 15.62 1.49
N LEU A 45 4.50 15.49 0.18
CA LEU A 45 5.40 14.71 -0.69
C LEU A 45 6.78 15.37 -0.86
N VAL A 46 6.84 16.70 -0.94
CA VAL A 46 8.11 17.44 -1.16
C VAL A 46 8.90 17.67 0.11
N VAL A 47 8.22 17.99 1.23
CA VAL A 47 8.85 18.30 2.51
C VAL A 47 9.41 17.03 3.17
N GLY A 48 8.92 15.85 2.78
CA GLY A 48 9.48 14.58 3.24
C GLY A 48 9.51 14.51 4.76
N GLU A 49 8.39 14.84 5.42
CA GLU A 49 8.29 14.53 6.85
C GLU A 49 8.67 13.06 7.02
N ALA A 50 9.64 12.81 7.90
CA ALA A 50 10.07 11.46 8.23
C ALA A 50 8.81 10.62 8.44
N GLU A 51 8.71 9.51 7.70
CA GLU A 51 7.57 8.60 7.77
C GLU A 51 7.60 7.87 9.12
N ASP A 52 7.41 8.63 10.19
CA ASP A 52 7.26 8.10 11.53
C ASP A 52 5.85 7.54 11.62
N CYS A 53 5.76 6.25 11.29
CA CYS A 53 4.54 5.49 11.39
C CYS A 53 4.71 4.44 12.47
N PRO A 54 4.07 4.59 13.64
CA PRO A 54 4.11 3.56 14.66
C PRO A 54 3.66 2.21 14.08
N GLY A 55 4.50 1.19 14.23
CA GLY A 55 4.23 -0.15 13.69
C GLY A 55 4.75 -0.40 12.27
N ALA A 56 5.36 0.57 11.60
CA ALA A 56 5.97 0.37 10.29
C ALA A 56 7.29 1.16 10.09
N GLU A 57 8.26 0.50 9.48
CA GLU A 57 9.52 1.10 9.01
C GLU A 57 9.60 0.96 7.48
N PHE A 58 9.96 2.01 6.77
CA PHE A 58 10.11 1.97 5.32
C PHE A 58 11.57 1.76 4.93
N LEU A 59 11.82 0.70 4.16
CA LEU A 59 13.15 0.28 3.73
C LEU A 59 13.31 0.49 2.23
N GLU A 60 14.42 1.10 1.84
CA GLU A 60 14.83 1.26 0.45
C GLU A 60 15.97 0.31 0.12
N GLY A 61 15.92 -0.25 -1.08
CA GLY A 61 16.91 -1.23 -1.52
C GLY A 61 16.82 -1.51 -3.00
N TYR A 62 17.35 -2.66 -3.39
CA TYR A 62 17.34 -3.10 -4.78
C TYR A 62 16.97 -4.58 -4.85
N VAL A 63 16.15 -4.93 -5.83
CA VAL A 63 15.94 -6.32 -6.24
C VAL A 63 16.81 -6.59 -7.45
N THR A 64 17.52 -7.72 -7.43
CA THR A 64 18.30 -8.21 -8.58
C THR A 64 17.68 -9.51 -9.04
N HIS A 65 17.26 -9.56 -10.29
CA HIS A 65 16.85 -10.79 -10.95
C HIS A 65 18.01 -11.30 -11.78
N ALA A 66 18.29 -12.59 -11.66
CA ALA A 66 19.29 -13.26 -12.49
C ALA A 66 18.74 -14.60 -12.97
N ARG A 67 18.81 -14.82 -14.27
CA ARG A 67 18.47 -16.07 -14.94
C ARG A 67 19.73 -16.62 -15.59
N SER A 68 20.04 -17.88 -15.33
CA SER A 68 21.19 -18.61 -15.90
C SER A 68 20.80 -19.66 -16.94
N HIS A 69 19.51 -20.03 -17.04
CA HIS A 69 19.03 -21.10 -17.92
C HIS A 69 18.50 -20.55 -19.27
N GLU A 70 18.88 -21.20 -20.39
CA GLU A 70 18.67 -20.83 -21.82
C GLU A 70 19.44 -19.60 -22.31
N ALA A 71 19.37 -18.48 -21.61
CA ALA A 71 20.15 -17.28 -21.90
C ALA A 71 20.40 -16.50 -20.60
N SER A 72 21.62 -16.01 -20.41
CA SER A 72 21.95 -15.23 -19.22
C SER A 72 21.33 -13.85 -19.33
N HIS A 73 20.42 -13.55 -18.40
CA HIS A 73 19.82 -12.23 -18.26
C HIS A 73 19.80 -11.84 -16.79
N ALA A 74 20.27 -10.63 -16.51
CA ALA A 74 20.17 -10.06 -15.17
C ALA A 74 19.77 -8.59 -15.26
N PHE A 75 18.91 -8.16 -14.35
CA PHE A 75 18.52 -6.78 -14.21
C PHE A 75 18.32 -6.43 -12.74
N LYS A 76 18.48 -5.15 -12.42
CA LYS A 76 18.41 -4.63 -11.05
C LYS A 76 17.55 -3.37 -11.05
N TYR A 77 16.61 -3.28 -10.13
CA TYR A 77 15.76 -2.10 -9.97
C TYR A 77 15.62 -1.71 -8.49
N PRO A 78 15.47 -0.41 -8.19
CA PRO A 78 15.23 0.04 -6.83
C PRO A 78 13.85 -0.40 -6.37
N VAL A 79 13.73 -0.72 -5.08
CA VAL A 79 12.46 -1.02 -4.42
C VAL A 79 12.35 -0.26 -3.13
N ARG A 80 11.11 -0.02 -2.72
CA ARG A 80 10.75 0.52 -1.42
C ARG A 80 9.70 -0.39 -0.81
N MET A 81 9.99 -0.92 0.37
CA MET A 81 9.13 -1.89 1.05
C MET A 81 8.85 -1.40 2.48
N ALA A 82 7.71 -1.80 3.04
CA ALA A 82 7.37 -1.56 4.43
C ALA A 82 7.69 -2.81 5.25
N LEU A 83 8.45 -2.63 6.32
CA LEU A 83 8.61 -3.59 7.41
C LEU A 83 7.54 -3.29 8.46
N VAL A 84 6.51 -4.12 8.52
CA VAL A 84 5.35 -3.91 9.39
C VAL A 84 5.37 -4.87 10.57
N ASP A 85 5.13 -4.34 11.76
CA ASP A 85 4.94 -5.10 13.00
C ASP A 85 3.51 -5.69 13.03
N LEU A 86 3.41 -7.02 12.98
CA LEU A 86 2.11 -7.70 12.99
C LEU A 86 1.49 -7.78 14.39
N ASP A 87 2.26 -7.54 15.45
CA ASP A 87 1.76 -7.49 16.82
C ASP A 87 1.25 -6.10 17.21
N ALA A 88 1.72 -5.06 16.52
CA ALA A 88 1.29 -3.68 16.69
C ALA A 88 1.27 -2.96 15.32
N PRO A 89 0.33 -3.32 14.42
CA PRO A 89 0.31 -2.81 13.06
C PRO A 89 -0.05 -1.32 12.99
N PRO A 90 0.39 -0.62 11.94
CA PRO A 90 0.05 0.77 11.73
C PRO A 90 -1.44 0.94 11.37
N PRO A 91 -2.03 2.14 11.54
CA PRO A 91 -3.46 2.36 11.31
C PRO A 91 -3.96 2.08 9.88
N TRP A 92 -3.06 2.10 8.89
CA TRP A 92 -3.38 1.84 7.48
C TRP A 92 -3.25 0.36 7.08
N TRP A 93 -2.79 -0.49 7.99
CA TRP A 93 -2.63 -1.92 7.73
C TRP A 93 -4.00 -2.58 7.50
N PRO A 94 -4.23 -3.22 6.34
CA PRO A 94 -5.55 -3.75 6.01
C PRO A 94 -5.91 -4.98 6.85
N GLU A 95 -7.21 -5.16 7.11
CA GLU A 95 -7.73 -6.34 7.82
C GLU A 95 -7.80 -7.61 6.95
N GLU A 96 -7.98 -7.53 5.61
CA GLU A 96 -7.85 -8.71 4.72
C GLU A 96 -7.53 -8.42 3.22
N PRO A 97 -6.82 -9.34 2.51
CA PRO A 97 -6.00 -10.44 3.00
C PRO A 97 -4.52 -10.12 2.74
N VAL A 98 -4.03 -9.04 3.34
CA VAL A 98 -2.61 -8.71 3.41
C VAL A 98 -2.41 -8.12 4.80
N PRO A 99 -1.72 -8.82 5.69
CA PRO A 99 -0.92 -10.02 5.50
C PRO A 99 -1.80 -11.27 5.43
N ARG A 100 -1.32 -12.30 4.73
CA ARG A 100 -2.05 -13.59 4.65
C ARG A 100 -1.80 -14.50 5.83
N LEU A 101 -0.72 -14.26 6.56
CA LEU A 101 -0.44 -14.93 7.82
C LEU A 101 -0.51 -13.90 8.95
N SER A 102 -1.27 -14.22 9.98
CA SER A 102 -1.27 -13.52 11.25
C SER A 102 0.04 -13.74 12.01
N ALA A 103 0.33 -12.86 12.98
CA ALA A 103 1.48 -13.04 13.87
C ALA A 103 1.46 -14.40 14.60
N LYS A 104 0.27 -14.96 14.88
CA LYS A 104 0.13 -16.26 15.50
C LYS A 104 0.54 -17.40 14.55
N GLU A 105 0.02 -17.38 13.32
CA GLU A 105 0.33 -18.40 12.32
C GLU A 105 1.81 -18.41 11.94
N VAL A 106 2.45 -17.24 11.86
CA VAL A 106 3.90 -17.16 11.61
C VAL A 106 4.68 -17.83 12.73
N ARG A 107 4.32 -17.58 14.00
CA ARG A 107 4.99 -18.22 15.14
C ARG A 107 4.81 -19.73 15.14
N GLU A 108 3.59 -20.20 14.89
CA GLU A 108 3.28 -21.63 14.80
C GLU A 108 4.07 -22.31 13.68
N ALA A 109 4.11 -21.70 12.50
CA ALA A 109 4.84 -22.23 11.34
C ALA A 109 6.38 -22.21 11.53
N LEU A 110 6.90 -21.25 12.29
CA LEU A 110 8.32 -21.21 12.66
C LEU A 110 8.66 -22.06 13.90
N GLY A 111 7.68 -22.63 14.59
CA GLY A 111 7.88 -23.41 15.81
C GLY A 111 8.40 -22.59 16.99
N VAL A 112 8.08 -21.29 17.05
CA VAL A 112 8.54 -20.36 18.10
C VAL A 112 7.40 -19.99 19.05
N ALA A 113 7.66 -20.00 20.35
CA ALA A 113 6.63 -19.74 21.37
C ALA A 113 6.32 -18.25 21.56
N SER A 114 7.27 -17.37 21.27
CA SER A 114 7.15 -15.92 21.45
C SER A 114 8.15 -15.17 20.54
N GLY A 115 8.02 -13.85 20.49
CA GLY A 115 8.85 -12.98 19.67
C GLY A 115 8.01 -12.08 18.78
N ARG A 116 8.51 -10.88 18.51
CA ARG A 116 7.83 -9.89 17.66
C ARG A 116 7.79 -10.37 16.22
N VAL A 117 6.61 -10.40 15.62
CA VAL A 117 6.47 -10.79 14.20
C VAL A 117 6.46 -9.56 13.33
N ARG A 118 7.33 -9.54 12.32
CA ARG A 118 7.38 -8.48 11.32
C ARG A 118 7.27 -9.06 9.92
N VAL A 119 6.64 -8.32 9.02
CA VAL A 119 6.54 -8.68 7.60
C VAL A 119 7.15 -7.58 6.74
N LEU A 120 8.00 -7.98 5.79
CA LEU A 120 8.49 -7.12 4.72
C LEU A 120 7.56 -7.26 3.52
N THR A 121 6.89 -6.18 3.15
CA THR A 121 5.85 -6.18 2.11
C THR A 121 5.83 -4.88 1.32
N THR A 122 5.11 -4.87 0.19
CA THR A 122 4.73 -3.64 -0.52
C THR A 122 3.31 -3.26 -0.07
N PRO A 123 3.08 -2.09 0.56
CA PRO A 123 1.74 -1.65 0.95
C PRO A 123 0.77 -1.60 -0.23
N SER A 124 -0.52 -1.79 0.04
CA SER A 124 -1.55 -1.61 -0.98
C SER A 124 -1.60 -0.16 -1.45
N SER A 125 -1.84 0.04 -2.74
CA SER A 125 -1.93 1.36 -3.37
C SER A 125 -3.17 1.42 -4.26
N ALA A 126 -4.00 2.44 -4.07
CA ALA A 126 -5.25 2.63 -4.81
C ALA A 126 -6.18 1.39 -4.81
N GLY A 127 -6.20 0.62 -3.71
CA GLY A 127 -6.98 -0.61 -3.60
C GLY A 127 -6.40 -1.82 -4.33
N TYR A 128 -5.20 -1.69 -4.91
CA TYR A 128 -4.47 -2.77 -5.55
C TYR A 128 -3.26 -3.18 -4.71
N HIS A 129 -3.07 -4.48 -4.55
CA HIS A 129 -1.91 -5.03 -3.85
C HIS A 129 -1.12 -5.93 -4.80
N GLN A 130 -0.14 -5.33 -5.47
CA GLN A 130 0.83 -6.06 -6.28
C GLN A 130 2.08 -6.30 -5.45
N ASN A 131 2.10 -7.43 -4.77
CA ASN A 131 3.30 -7.86 -4.07
C ASN A 131 3.71 -9.29 -4.46
N PRO A 132 4.74 -9.45 -5.32
CA PRO A 132 5.19 -10.78 -5.74
C PRO A 132 5.85 -11.58 -4.61
N ILE A 133 6.33 -10.91 -3.54
CA ILE A 133 7.04 -11.55 -2.43
C ILE A 133 6.76 -10.87 -1.08
N GLN A 134 6.37 -11.64 -0.08
CA GLN A 134 6.28 -11.20 1.32
C GLN A 134 7.22 -12.04 2.17
N ILE A 135 7.91 -11.40 3.12
CA ILE A 135 8.87 -12.09 3.98
C ILE A 135 8.49 -11.86 5.44
N TYR A 136 8.16 -12.94 6.14
CA TYR A 136 7.78 -12.93 7.55
C TYR A 136 8.97 -13.36 8.42
N PHE A 137 9.19 -12.61 9.48
CA PHE A 137 10.25 -12.82 10.47
C PHE A 137 9.64 -12.85 11.87
N CYS A 138 10.23 -13.62 12.79
CA CYS A 138 9.83 -13.63 14.19
C CYS A 138 11.03 -13.47 15.13
N GLY A 139 11.04 -12.40 15.93
CA GLY A 139 11.87 -12.20 17.13
C GLY A 139 12.61 -10.85 17.17
N ASP A 140 13.49 -10.65 18.16
CA ASP A 140 14.13 -9.36 18.44
C ASP A 140 15.49 -9.14 17.74
N GLU A 141 15.45 -8.25 16.74
CA GLU A 141 16.50 -7.42 16.10
C GLU A 141 17.96 -7.85 15.85
N LYS A 142 18.52 -9.01 16.22
CA LYS A 142 19.91 -9.30 15.79
C LYS A 142 20.25 -10.68 15.25
N VAL A 143 19.46 -11.72 15.48
CA VAL A 143 19.80 -13.06 14.96
C VAL A 143 18.52 -13.87 14.75
N HIS A 144 17.98 -13.85 13.53
CA HIS A 144 17.03 -14.89 13.12
C HIS A 144 17.66 -15.70 12.01
N SER A 145 17.79 -16.99 12.29
CA SER A 145 18.27 -17.98 11.35
C SER A 145 17.17 -18.41 10.39
N HIS A 146 15.87 -18.19 10.66
CA HIS A 146 14.79 -18.72 9.82
C HIS A 146 13.63 -17.73 9.63
N GLY A 147 12.99 -17.76 8.47
CA GLY A 147 11.82 -16.95 8.13
C GLY A 147 10.88 -17.68 7.16
N ILE A 148 9.73 -17.06 6.87
CA ILE A 148 8.76 -17.58 5.89
C ILE A 148 8.70 -16.61 4.72
N CYS A 149 8.88 -17.11 3.52
CA CYS A 149 8.70 -16.38 2.28
C CYS A 149 7.38 -16.82 1.64
N GLU A 150 6.47 -15.87 1.43
CA GLU A 150 5.28 -16.07 0.62
C GLU A 150 5.53 -15.49 -0.77
N VAL A 151 5.40 -16.32 -1.80
CA VAL A 151 5.54 -15.91 -3.19
C VAL A 151 4.18 -15.96 -3.86
N THR A 152 3.79 -14.84 -4.47
CA THR A 152 2.53 -14.68 -5.18
C THR A 152 2.77 -14.69 -6.68
N ASN A 153 2.10 -15.58 -7.39
CA ASN A 153 2.04 -15.53 -8.85
C ASN A 153 0.92 -14.58 -9.29
N THR A 154 1.32 -13.41 -9.78
CA THR A 154 0.43 -12.46 -10.47
C THR A 154 0.37 -12.82 -11.95
N PRO A 155 -0.80 -12.92 -12.63
CA PRO A 155 -2.15 -12.50 -12.24
C PRO A 155 -3.03 -13.56 -11.54
N TRP A 156 -2.62 -14.82 -11.44
CA TRP A 156 -3.52 -15.93 -11.03
C TRP A 156 -3.75 -16.06 -9.52
N ASN A 157 -3.11 -15.21 -8.70
CA ASN A 157 -3.25 -15.19 -7.23
C ASN A 157 -3.01 -16.57 -6.60
N HIS A 158 -2.08 -17.34 -7.18
CA HIS A 158 -1.56 -18.56 -6.58
C HIS A 158 -0.42 -18.19 -5.65
N HIS A 159 -0.41 -18.77 -4.46
CA HIS A 159 0.58 -18.48 -3.43
C HIS A 159 1.28 -19.74 -3.01
N VAL A 160 2.56 -19.62 -2.70
CA VAL A 160 3.35 -20.68 -2.08
C VAL A 160 4.15 -20.09 -0.93
N PHE A 161 4.27 -20.88 0.12
CA PHE A 161 5.02 -20.53 1.31
C PHE A 161 6.28 -21.40 1.37
N PHE A 162 7.39 -20.78 1.71
CA PHE A 162 8.67 -21.43 1.88
C PHE A 162 9.27 -21.02 3.22
N ALA A 163 9.70 -21.99 4.02
CA ALA A 163 10.64 -21.71 5.08
C ALA A 163 12.03 -21.52 4.46
N PHE A 164 12.79 -20.54 4.93
CA PHE A 164 14.16 -20.31 4.48
C PHE A 164 15.05 -19.94 5.67
N ASP A 165 16.35 -20.26 5.56
CA ASP A 165 17.36 -19.74 6.47
C ASP A 165 17.86 -18.37 5.95
N ARG A 166 18.33 -17.48 6.84
CA ARG A 166 19.02 -16.23 6.48
C ARG A 166 20.19 -16.45 5.51
N ALA A 167 20.85 -17.61 5.56
CA ALA A 167 21.90 -17.99 4.60
C ALA A 167 21.38 -18.21 3.17
N GLY A 168 20.06 -18.26 2.98
CA GLY A 168 19.39 -18.64 1.74
C GLY A 168 18.91 -20.08 1.76
N ALA A 169 18.02 -20.42 0.84
CA ALA A 169 17.55 -21.77 0.62
C ALA A 169 17.40 -22.04 -0.89
N GLU A 170 17.83 -23.21 -1.34
CA GLU A 170 17.51 -23.72 -2.68
C GLU A 170 16.31 -24.63 -2.58
N LEU A 171 15.22 -24.26 -3.27
CA LEU A 171 13.95 -24.96 -3.20
C LEU A 171 13.44 -25.29 -4.61
N PRO A 172 12.76 -26.43 -4.81
CA PRO A 172 12.14 -26.75 -6.08
C PRO A 172 11.15 -25.66 -6.46
N LYS A 173 11.20 -25.14 -7.69
CA LYS A 173 10.29 -24.10 -8.18
C LYS A 173 8.88 -24.68 -8.35
N PRO A 174 7.91 -24.37 -7.47
CA PRO A 174 6.58 -24.98 -7.52
C PRO A 174 5.60 -24.15 -8.37
N LEU A 175 5.96 -22.91 -8.73
CA LEU A 175 5.15 -22.01 -9.53
C LEU A 175 5.93 -21.52 -10.75
N HIS A 176 5.27 -21.56 -11.90
CA HIS A 176 5.77 -20.90 -13.11
C HIS A 176 5.57 -19.39 -12.99
N VAL A 177 6.60 -18.67 -12.53
CA VAL A 177 6.65 -17.20 -12.64
C VAL A 177 7.25 -16.82 -13.99
N SER A 178 6.53 -16.00 -14.76
CA SER A 178 6.99 -15.45 -16.04
C SER A 178 8.09 -14.41 -15.78
N PRO A 179 9.21 -14.43 -16.51
CA PRO A 179 10.35 -13.53 -16.30
C PRO A 179 10.15 -12.11 -16.90
N LEU A 180 8.95 -11.78 -17.37
CA LEU A 180 8.62 -10.48 -17.98
C LEU A 180 7.64 -9.66 -17.13
N MET A 181 7.98 -9.53 -15.84
CA MET A 181 7.73 -8.36 -15.01
C MET A 181 8.99 -8.06 -14.20
#